data_AF-A0A962TGU4-F1
#
_entry.id   AF-A0A962TGU4-F1
#
_cell.length_a   1.000
_cell.length_b   1.000
_cell.length_c   1.000
_cell.angle_alpha   90.00
_cell.angle_beta   90.00
_cell.angle_gamma   90.00
#
_symmetry.space_group_name_H-M   'P 1'
#
loop_
_entity.id
_entity.type
_entity.pdbx_description
1 polymer ?
#
loop_
_entity_poly.entity_id
_entity_poly.type
_entity_poly.pdbx_seq_one_letter_code
_entity_poly.pdbx_strand_id
1 'polypeptide(L)' 'MNNLLPLTDEQKAELKALFEMLDSEIDYSDIPPLDDAFWKKAVRNPFYKPTKTATTVRVDSDRKIYSQNSFLK' A
#
# COMPACT_ATOMS: atom_id res chain seq x y z
N MET A 1 18.10 4.86 7.38
CA MET A 1 16.70 4.39 7.35
C MET A 1 16.04 4.81 8.66
N ASN A 2 14.84 5.41 8.59
CA ASN A 2 14.06 6.07 9.66
C ASN A 2 14.51 7.49 10.03
N ASN A 3 14.14 8.45 9.17
CA ASN A 3 14.15 9.88 9.47
C ASN A 3 12.73 10.42 9.27
N LEU A 4 11.79 9.95 10.09
CA LEU A 4 10.47 10.57 10.18
C LEU A 4 10.53 11.54 11.35
N LEU A 5 10.26 12.81 11.06
CA LEU A 5 10.15 13.81 12.12
C LEU A 5 9.00 13.41 13.05
N PRO A 6 9.16 13.54 14.38
CA PRO A 6 8.07 13.30 15.31
C PRO A 6 6.92 14.26 15.01
N LEU A 7 5.68 13.78 15.19
CA LEU A 7 4.49 14.61 15.01
C LEU A 7 4.55 15.82 15.94
N THR A 8 4.29 17.00 15.37
CA THR A 8 4.08 18.23 16.11
C THR A 8 2.81 18.13 16.95
N ASP A 9 2.69 18.97 17.98
CA ASP A 9 1.51 18.94 18.85
C ASP A 9 0.23 19.38 18.13
N GLU A 10 0.37 20.25 17.12
CA GLU A 10 -0.71 20.64 16.20
C GLU A 10 -1.23 19.41 15.42
N GLN A 11 -0.34 18.62 14.82
CA GLN A 11 -0.72 17.42 14.09
C GLN A 11 -1.40 16.36 14.99
N LYS A 12 -0.97 16.25 16.26
CA LYS A 12 -1.62 15.35 17.21
C LYS A 12 -3.02 15.83 17.57
N ALA A 13 -3.22 17.14 17.72
CA ALA A 13 -4.52 17.73 17.99
C ALA A 13 -5.49 17.54 16.81
N GLU A 14 -5.02 17.74 15.58
CA GLU A 14 -5.79 17.46 14.35
C GLU A 14 -6.20 16.00 14.26
N LEU A 15 -5.27 15.06 14.49
CA LEU A 15 -5.58 13.63 14.48
C LEU A 15 -6.62 13.29 15.55
N LYS A 16 -6.51 13.86 16.75
CA LYS A 16 -7.50 13.64 17.81
C LYS A 16 -8.88 14.15 17.40
N ALA A 17 -8.95 15.33 16.79
CA ALA A 17 -10.21 15.89 16.29
C ALA A 17 -10.82 14.99 15.20
N LEU A 18 -10.00 14.47 14.28
CA LEU A 18 -10.44 13.51 13.25
C LEU A 18 -10.96 12.21 13.85
N PHE A 19 -10.37 11.72 14.94
CA PHE A 19 -10.84 10.51 15.64
C PHE A 19 -12.17 10.70 16.37
N GLU A 20 -12.48 11.92 16.80
CA GLU A 20 -13.72 12.27 17.51
C GLU A 20 -14.86 12.67 16.56
N MET A 21 -14.53 12.94 15.28
CA MET A 21 -15.50 13.28 14.23
C MET A 21 -16.41 12.08 13.90
N LEU A 22 -17.71 12.35 13.71
CA LEU A 22 -18.68 11.34 13.31
C LEU A 22 -18.51 10.98 11.82
N ASP A 23 -18.72 9.71 11.48
CA ASP A 23 -18.66 9.25 10.08
C ASP A 23 -19.59 10.03 9.12
N SER A 24 -20.71 10.55 9.64
CA SER A 24 -21.66 11.36 8.85
C SER A 24 -21.15 12.75 8.49
N GLU A 25 -20.10 13.23 9.16
CA GLU A 25 -19.44 14.51 8.87
C GLU A 25 -18.27 14.36 7.89
N ILE A 26 -17.92 13.13 7.50
CA ILE A 26 -16.91 12.88 6.48
C ILE A 26 -17.45 13.36 5.12
N ASP A 27 -16.76 14.33 4.54
CA ASP A 27 -17.05 14.81 3.19
C ASP A 27 -16.57 13.79 2.15
N TYR A 28 -17.48 13.35 1.28
CA TYR A 28 -17.21 12.47 0.14
C TYR A 28 -17.49 13.17 -1.20
N SER A 29 -17.56 14.50 -1.20
CA SER A 29 -17.87 15.29 -2.41
C SER A 29 -16.84 15.13 -3.53
N ASP A 30 -15.57 14.87 -3.17
CA ASP A 30 -14.45 14.66 -4.07
C ASP A 30 -14.32 13.21 -4.56
N ILE A 31 -14.79 12.25 -3.75
CA ILE A 31 -14.71 10.81 -4.04
C ILE A 31 -16.13 10.22 -3.97
N PRO A 32 -16.84 10.16 -5.11
CA PRO A 32 -18.17 9.61 -5.14
C PRO A 32 -18.18 8.14 -4.69
N PRO A 33 -19.22 7.70 -3.95
CA PRO A 33 -19.32 6.32 -3.51
C PRO A 33 -19.34 5.36 -4.70
N LEU A 34 -18.57 4.28 -4.60
CA LEU A 34 -18.51 3.24 -5.62
C LEU A 34 -19.77 2.38 -5.52
N ASP A 35 -20.60 2.42 -6.57
CA ASP A 35 -21.83 1.63 -6.65
C ASP A 35 -21.59 0.24 -7.28
N ASP A 36 -22.61 -0.61 -7.26
CA ASP A 36 -22.55 -1.94 -7.89
C ASP A 36 -22.27 -1.86 -9.40
N ALA A 37 -22.62 -0.75 -10.05
CA ALA A 37 -22.38 -0.55 -11.49
C ALA A 37 -20.89 -0.34 -11.80
N PHE A 38 -20.16 0.33 -10.90
CA PHE A 38 -18.70 0.45 -10.97
C PHE A 38 -18.04 -0.94 -10.95
N TRP A 39 -18.44 -1.80 -10.00
CA TRP A 39 -17.87 -3.14 -9.85
C TRP A 39 -18.15 -4.06 -11.03
N LYS A 40 -19.31 -3.93 -11.70
CA LYS A 40 -19.64 -4.70 -12.91
C LYS A 40 -18.67 -4.48 -14.06
N LYS A 41 -17.98 -3.32 -14.10
CA LYS A 41 -17.01 -2.96 -15.15
C LYS A 41 -15.56 -2.93 -14.65
N ALA A 42 -15.35 -3.17 -13.36
CA ALA A 42 -14.02 -3.17 -12.77
C ALA A 42 -13.17 -4.31 -13.38
N VAL A 43 -12.11 -3.94 -14.09
CA VAL A 43 -11.17 -4.90 -14.68
C VAL A 43 -10.11 -5.23 -13.65
N ARG A 44 -9.95 -6.52 -13.31
CA ARG A 44 -8.83 -6.98 -12.47
C ARG A 44 -7.52 -6.57 -13.14
N ASN A 45 -6.60 -5.96 -12.38
CA ASN A 45 -5.31 -5.47 -12.88
C ASN A 45 -4.66 -6.50 -13.83
N PRO A 46 -4.61 -6.22 -15.15
CA PRO A 46 -4.12 -7.18 -16.15
C PRO A 46 -2.61 -7.43 -16.02
N PHE A 47 -1.89 -6.55 -15.33
CA PHE A 47 -0.46 -6.65 -15.08
C PHE A 47 -0.13 -7.39 -13.78
N TYR A 48 -1.13 -7.75 -12.98
CA TYR A 48 -0.90 -8.51 -11.75
C TYR A 48 -0.66 -10.00 -12.09
N LYS A 49 0.61 -10.39 -12.15
CA LYS A 49 1.06 -11.80 -12.27
C LYS A 49 1.63 -12.28 -10.94
N PRO A 50 0.81 -12.74 -9.97
CA PRO A 50 1.31 -13.23 -8.70
C PRO A 50 1.81 -14.67 -8.84
N THR A 51 2.90 -14.88 -9.57
CA THR A 51 3.67 -16.12 -9.42
C THR A 51 4.74 -15.86 -8.39
N LYS A 52 4.36 -15.92 -7.10
CA LYS A 52 5.36 -16.01 -6.03
C LYS A 52 6.05 -17.37 -6.16
N THR A 53 7.18 -17.41 -6.84
CA THR A 53 8.05 -18.59 -6.90
C THR A 53 8.86 -18.65 -5.61
N ALA A 54 8.64 -19.67 -4.79
CA ALA A 54 9.51 -19.92 -3.65
C ALA A 54 10.89 -20.36 -4.18
N THR A 55 11.92 -19.58 -3.90
CA THR A 55 13.31 -19.92 -4.24
C THR A 55 14.08 -20.20 -2.94
N THR A 56 14.48 -21.46 -2.74
CA THR A 56 15.36 -21.85 -1.63
C THR A 56 16.81 -21.65 -2.05
N VAL A 57 17.49 -20.67 -1.45
CA VAL A 57 18.94 -20.42 -1.67
C VAL A 57 19.70 -20.86 -0.43
N ARG A 58 20.78 -21.64 -0.59
CA ARG A 58 21.78 -21.87 0.46
C ARG A 58 22.94 -20.91 0.23
N VAL A 59 23.32 -20.14 1.24
CA VAL A 59 24.35 -19.10 1.16
C VAL A 59 25.48 -19.48 2.11
N ASP A 60 26.66 -19.74 1.56
CA ASP A 60 27.89 -19.93 2.34
C ASP A 60 28.53 -18.57 2.67
N SER A 61 29.18 -18.49 3.84
CA SER A 61 29.48 -17.24 4.56
C SER A 61 30.38 -16.21 3.86
N ASP A 62 31.02 -16.53 2.73
CA ASP A 62 32.07 -15.67 2.17
C ASP A 62 31.67 -14.84 0.93
N ARG A 63 30.47 -15.03 0.36
CA ARG A 63 30.12 -14.40 -0.93
C ARG A 63 28.86 -13.54 -0.87
N LYS A 64 28.99 -12.29 -1.33
CA LYS A 64 27.85 -11.40 -1.65
C LYS A 64 27.11 -11.95 -2.87
N ILE A 65 25.85 -12.32 -2.69
CA ILE A 65 24.95 -12.71 -3.78
C ILE A 65 24.15 -11.49 -4.22
N TYR A 66 24.22 -11.17 -5.52
CA TYR A 66 23.29 -10.27 -6.17
C TYR A 66 22.28 -11.12 -6.95
N SER A 67 21.03 -11.16 -6.49
CA SER A 67 19.95 -11.84 -7.20
C SER A 67 19.38 -10.89 -8.25
N GLN A 68 19.56 -11.21 -9.53
CA GLN A 68 18.88 -10.52 -10.64
C GLN A 68 17.70 -11.39 -11.09
N ASN A 69 16.48 -10.99 -10.69
CA ASN A 69 15.26 -11.55 -11.26
C ASN A 69 15.07 -10.99 -12.68
N SER A 70 15.41 -11.76 -13.70
CA SER A 70 15.04 -11.45 -15.09
C SER A 70 13.78 -12.23 -15.47
N PHE A 71 12.63 -11.58 -15.40
CA PHE A 71 11.35 -12.11 -15.89
C PHE A 71 10.99 -11.41 -17.19
N LEU A 72 11.63 -11.74 -18.32
CA LEU A 72 11.07 -11.59 -19.68
C LEU A 72 11.80 -12.52 -20.68
N LYS A 73 11.13 -13.60 -21.09
CA LYS A 73 11.01 -14.04 -22.48
C LYS A 73 9.56 -14.48 -22.70
#